data_AF-A0A3P3ZMW8-F1
#
_entry.id   AF-A0A3P3ZMW8-F1
#
_cell.length_a   1.000
_cell.length_b   1.000
_cell.length_c   1.000
_cell.angle_alpha   90.00
_cell.angle_beta   90.00
_cell.angle_gamma   90.00
#
_symmetry.space_group_name_H-M   'P 1'
#
loop_
_entity.id
_entity.type
_entity.pdbx_description
1 polymer ?
#
loop_
_entity_poly.entity_id
_entity_poly.type
_entity_poly.pdbx_seq_one_letter_code
_entity_poly.pdbx_strand_id
1 'polypeptide(L)'
;MHRPQRGDVMVFKYPKDPSTNYIKRVVGLPGDVVTYINKHLIINGQEVPTVRDGNFGDVDQPLTYATFNHYTEKLGTHLHEMITLDGQVPVFLAEVRDFPFRSACVYGDEGFTCKVPQGQYFMMGDNRDRSSDSRYWGFVPDENIVGKAVLVWMNFQDLHRIGRSIP
;
A
#
# COMPACT_ATOMS: atom_id res chain seq x y z
N MET A 1 8.12 -16.65 14.94
CA MET A 1 7.25 -15.83 14.08
C MET A 1 8.12 -15.20 13.01
N HIS A 2 7.80 -15.36 11.72
CA HIS A 2 8.53 -14.64 10.67
C HIS A 2 8.14 -13.17 10.72
N ARG A 3 9.12 -12.28 10.93
CA ARG A 3 8.90 -10.84 10.89
C ARG A 3 8.49 -10.42 9.48
N PRO A 4 7.53 -9.49 9.32
CA PRO A 4 7.19 -8.92 8.03
C PRO A 4 8.41 -8.42 7.28
N GLN A 5 8.50 -8.75 6.00
CA GLN A 5 9.52 -8.27 5.08
C GLN A 5 8.91 -7.26 4.11
N ARG A 6 9.77 -6.41 3.54
CA ARG A 6 9.33 -5.45 2.53
C ARG A 6 8.71 -6.19 1.35
N GLY A 7 7.53 -5.74 0.94
CA GLY A 7 6.73 -6.37 -0.12
C GLY A 7 5.78 -7.45 0.38
N ASP A 8 5.87 -7.93 1.62
CA ASP A 8 4.92 -8.91 2.15
C ASP A 8 3.50 -8.33 2.19
N VAL A 9 2.49 -9.15 1.87
CA VAL A 9 1.09 -8.81 2.11
C VAL A 9 0.69 -9.36 3.48
N MET A 10 0.28 -8.47 4.39
CA MET A 10 0.04 -8.81 5.78
C MET A 10 -1.41 -8.55 6.16
N VAL A 11 -1.97 -9.47 6.95
CA VAL A 11 -3.21 -9.27 7.70
C VAL A 11 -2.84 -8.74 9.08
N PHE A 12 -3.50 -7.67 9.52
CA PHE A 12 -3.28 -7.05 10.81
C PHE A 12 -4.57 -6.44 11.36
N LYS A 13 -4.64 -6.31 12.69
CA LYS A 13 -5.72 -5.59 13.36
C LYS A 13 -5.57 -4.10 13.08
N TYR A 14 -6.63 -3.44 12.60
CA TYR A 14 -6.60 -2.02 12.29
C TYR A 14 -6.24 -1.19 13.55
N PRO A 15 -5.18 -0.35 13.56
CA PRO A 15 -4.70 0.29 14.79
C PRO A 15 -5.73 1.17 15.51
N LYS A 16 -6.67 1.78 14.77
CA LYS A 16 -7.72 2.63 15.37
C LYS A 16 -8.90 1.81 15.90
N ASP A 17 -9.17 0.64 15.32
CA ASP A 17 -10.23 -0.27 15.76
C ASP A 17 -9.77 -1.73 15.58
N PRO A 18 -9.18 -2.33 16.64
CA PRO A 18 -8.65 -3.68 16.57
C PRO A 18 -9.68 -4.79 16.36
N SER A 19 -10.99 -4.48 16.36
CA SER A 19 -12.04 -5.45 16.01
C SER A 19 -12.09 -5.76 14.51
N THR A 20 -11.47 -4.91 13.68
CA THR A 20 -11.43 -5.05 12.23
C THR A 20 -10.04 -5.47 11.75
N ASN A 21 -9.97 -6.48 10.88
CA ASN A 21 -8.73 -6.89 10.22
C ASN A 21 -8.58 -6.18 8.87
N TYR A 22 -7.38 -5.68 8.59
CA TYR A 22 -7.00 -5.09 7.31
C TYR A 22 -5.98 -5.98 6.63
N ILE A 23 -5.96 -5.95 5.30
CA ILE A 23 -4.93 -6.55 4.47
C ILE A 23 -4.30 -5.46 3.60
N LYS A 24 -2.97 -5.34 3.68
CA LYS A 24 -2.16 -4.36 2.95
C LYS A 24 -0.75 -4.90 2.74
N ARG A 25 0.01 -4.27 1.84
CA ARG A 25 1.40 -4.59 1.55
C ARG A 25 2.33 -3.78 2.44
N VAL A 26 3.39 -4.42 2.95
CA VAL A 26 4.46 -3.80 3.72
C VAL A 26 5.34 -2.99 2.78
N VAL A 27 5.23 -1.68 2.84
CA VAL A 27 6.09 -0.77 2.07
C VAL A 27 7.30 -0.34 2.89
N GLY A 28 7.12 0.01 4.16
CA GLY A 28 8.19 0.45 5.07
C GLY A 28 8.36 -0.46 6.28
N LEU A 29 9.60 -0.76 6.62
CA LEU A 29 10.06 -1.51 7.79
C LEU A 29 10.53 -0.54 8.89
N PRO A 30 10.67 -1.02 10.15
CA PRO A 30 11.20 -0.22 11.25
C PRO A 30 12.51 0.51 10.89
N GLY A 31 12.52 1.83 11.01
CA GLY A 31 13.68 2.69 10.73
C GLY A 31 13.76 3.25 9.31
N ASP A 32 12.95 2.75 8.36
CA ASP A 32 12.95 3.27 7.00
C ASP A 32 12.49 4.73 6.93
N VAL A 33 12.98 5.43 5.91
CA VAL A 33 12.38 6.67 5.43
C VAL A 33 11.61 6.36 4.16
N VAL A 34 10.28 6.48 4.23
CA VAL A 34 9.36 6.26 3.11
C VAL A 34 8.91 7.61 2.59
N THR A 35 9.24 7.90 1.34
CA THR A 35 8.79 9.10 0.63
C THR A 35 7.86 8.68 -0.50
N TYR A 36 6.73 9.36 -0.64
CA TYR A 36 5.80 9.16 -1.73
C TYR A 36 5.50 10.51 -2.38
N ILE A 37 6.00 10.73 -3.58
CA ILE A 37 5.91 12.00 -4.31
C ILE A 37 5.49 11.71 -5.73
N ASN A 38 4.54 12.48 -6.28
CA ASN A 38 4.02 12.30 -7.65
C ASN A 38 3.60 10.85 -7.98
N LYS A 39 3.14 10.12 -6.96
CA LYS A 39 2.77 8.70 -7.00
C LYS A 39 3.92 7.69 -7.15
N HIS A 40 5.17 8.13 -7.01
CA HIS A 40 6.34 7.26 -6.98
C HIS A 40 6.82 7.05 -5.54
N LEU A 41 7.17 5.80 -5.20
CA LEU A 41 7.75 5.45 -3.91
C LEU A 41 9.27 5.59 -3.96
N ILE A 42 9.83 6.20 -2.91
CA ILE A 42 11.26 6.28 -2.65
C ILE A 42 11.47 5.78 -1.22
N ILE A 43 12.36 4.81 -1.04
CA ILE A 43 12.64 4.19 0.25
C ILE A 43 14.12 4.36 0.56
N ASN A 44 14.43 5.00 1.69
CA ASN A 44 15.81 5.29 2.11
C ASN A 44 16.63 6.01 1.02
N GLY A 45 15.98 6.92 0.28
CA GLY A 45 16.58 7.68 -0.82
C GLY A 45 16.71 6.92 -2.15
N GLN A 46 16.26 5.67 -2.22
CA GLN A 46 16.27 4.88 -3.45
C GLN A 46 14.85 4.77 -4.02
N GLU A 47 14.67 5.19 -5.27
CA GLU A 47 13.40 5.03 -5.97
C GLU A 47 13.06 3.54 -6.11
N VAL A 48 11.80 3.21 -5.83
CA VAL A 48 11.28 1.86 -5.98
C VAL A 48 11.05 1.58 -7.47
N PRO A 49 11.71 0.56 -8.06
CA PRO A 49 11.57 0.26 -9.48
C PRO A 49 10.10 0.02 -9.85
N THR A 50 9.61 0.79 -10.80
CA THR A 50 8.21 0.80 -11.24
C THR A 50 8.15 0.82 -12.76
N VAL A 51 7.39 -0.08 -13.36
CA VAL A 51 7.16 -0.16 -14.81
C VAL A 51 5.66 0.00 -15.06
N ARG A 52 5.27 0.89 -15.98
CA ARG A 52 3.87 1.04 -16.40
C ARG A 52 3.58 0.03 -17.50
N ASP A 53 2.62 -0.86 -17.26
CA ASP A 53 2.34 -2.00 -18.16
C ASP A 53 1.07 -1.79 -19.00
N GLY A 54 0.34 -0.68 -18.80
CA GLY A 54 -0.84 -0.33 -19.60
C GLY A 54 -1.87 0.53 -18.86
N ASN A 55 -3.03 0.73 -19.48
CA ASN A 55 -4.21 1.36 -18.88
C ASN A 55 -5.35 0.34 -18.74
N PHE A 56 -5.90 0.14 -17.54
CA PHE A 56 -7.17 -0.56 -17.34
C PHE A 56 -8.31 0.41 -17.63
N GLY A 57 -8.77 0.40 -18.88
CA GLY A 57 -9.92 1.20 -19.30
C GLY A 57 -9.97 1.34 -20.81
N ASP A 58 -10.40 0.29 -21.52
CA ASP A 58 -11.02 0.47 -22.84
C ASP A 58 -11.87 -0.69 -23.38
N VAL A 59 -12.24 -1.71 -22.58
CA VAL A 59 -13.02 -2.84 -23.12
C VAL A 59 -14.27 -3.23 -22.32
N ASP A 60 -14.30 -3.09 -20.99
CA ASP A 60 -15.39 -3.69 -20.18
C ASP A 60 -16.31 -2.71 -19.42
N GLN A 61 -16.04 -1.40 -19.42
CA GLN A 61 -16.85 -0.39 -18.69
C GLN A 61 -16.90 0.94 -19.46
N PRO A 62 -17.75 1.10 -20.49
CA PRO A 62 -17.82 2.30 -21.33
C PRO A 62 -18.33 3.56 -20.60
N LEU A 63 -18.67 3.48 -19.30
CA LEU A 63 -19.37 4.52 -18.55
C LEU A 63 -18.57 5.13 -17.39
N THR A 64 -17.30 4.73 -17.18
CA THR A 64 -16.43 5.38 -16.19
C THR A 64 -15.45 6.32 -16.87
N TYR A 65 -15.57 7.64 -16.63
CA TYR A 65 -14.58 8.67 -17.01
C TYR A 65 -13.21 8.52 -16.30
N ALA A 66 -12.96 7.40 -15.62
CA ALA A 66 -11.78 7.18 -14.81
C ALA A 66 -10.78 6.30 -15.56
N THR A 67 -9.63 6.87 -15.93
CA THR A 67 -8.50 6.13 -16.48
C THR A 67 -7.69 5.52 -15.34
N PHE A 68 -7.55 4.20 -15.33
CA PHE A 68 -6.67 3.51 -14.38
C PHE A 68 -5.34 3.17 -15.06
N ASN A 69 -4.23 3.62 -14.48
CA ASN A 69 -2.90 3.22 -14.92
C ASN A 69 -2.48 1.95 -14.16
N HIS A 70 -1.96 0.96 -14.87
CA HIS A 70 -1.39 -0.26 -14.29
C HIS A 70 0.12 -0.19 -14.22
N TYR A 71 0.69 -0.67 -13.12
CA TYR A 71 2.13 -0.78 -12.95
C TYR A 71 2.53 -2.08 -12.28
N THR A 72 3.73 -2.55 -12.61
CA THR A 72 4.47 -3.50 -11.80
C THR A 72 5.51 -2.75 -10.97
N GLU A 73 5.49 -2.92 -9.65
CA GLU A 73 6.43 -2.30 -8.71
C GLU A 73 7.22 -3.36 -7.93
N LYS A 74 8.52 -3.12 -7.71
CA LYS A 74 9.43 -4.05 -7.02
C LYS A 74 9.78 -3.59 -5.61
N LEU A 75 9.20 -4.24 -4.60
CA LEU A 75 9.48 -4.00 -3.19
C LEU A 75 10.36 -5.12 -2.60
N GLY A 76 11.65 -4.82 -2.41
CA GLY A 76 12.62 -5.83 -1.99
C GLY A 76 12.76 -6.92 -3.05
N THR A 77 12.38 -8.16 -2.71
CA THR A 77 12.36 -9.30 -3.64
C THR A 77 11.00 -9.52 -4.31
N HIS A 78 9.96 -8.79 -3.90
CA HIS A 78 8.59 -9.01 -4.36
C HIS A 78 8.26 -8.08 -5.53
N LEU A 79 7.70 -8.65 -6.60
CA LEU A 79 7.07 -7.90 -7.68
C LEU A 79 5.56 -7.92 -7.44
N HIS A 80 4.91 -6.77 -7.56
CA HIS A 80 3.46 -6.70 -7.44
C HIS A 80 2.84 -5.74 -8.43
N GLU A 81 1.61 -6.05 -8.79
CA GLU A 81 0.75 -5.19 -9.58
C GLU A 81 0.16 -4.10 -8.68
N MET A 82 0.16 -2.86 -9.17
CA MET A 82 -0.55 -1.75 -8.55
C MET A 82 -1.34 -0.97 -9.60
N ILE A 83 -2.42 -0.32 -9.15
CA ILE A 83 -3.20 0.59 -9.98
C ILE A 83 -3.26 1.97 -9.36
N THR A 84 -3.18 2.99 -10.21
CA THR A 84 -3.45 4.38 -9.87
C THR A 84 -4.56 4.93 -10.76
N LEU A 85 -5.27 5.94 -10.28
CA LEU A 85 -6.20 6.75 -11.06
C LEU A 85 -5.45 7.94 -11.66
N ASP A 86 -5.62 8.14 -12.96
CA ASP A 86 -5.06 9.29 -13.66
C ASP A 86 -5.65 10.61 -13.14
N GLY A 87 -4.83 11.65 -13.10
CA GLY A 87 -5.23 12.99 -12.62
C GLY A 87 -5.54 13.12 -11.12
N GLN A 88 -5.42 12.06 -10.31
CA GLN A 88 -5.60 12.15 -8.85
C GLN A 88 -4.29 12.57 -8.16
N VAL A 89 -4.40 13.30 -7.05
CA VAL A 89 -3.25 13.66 -6.19
C VAL A 89 -2.71 12.42 -5.45
N PRO A 90 -1.41 12.36 -5.08
CA PRO A 90 -0.84 11.21 -4.39
C PRO A 90 -1.42 10.96 -3.00
N VAL A 91 -1.82 12.04 -2.30
CA VAL A 91 -2.48 12.00 -0.98
C VAL A 91 -3.48 13.15 -0.88
N PHE A 92 -4.69 12.87 -0.43
CA PHE A 92 -5.66 13.89 -0.02
C PHE A 92 -5.35 14.37 1.40
N LEU A 93 -4.73 15.54 1.53
CA LEU A 93 -4.29 16.08 2.84
C LEU A 93 -5.44 16.22 3.84
N ALA A 94 -6.65 16.53 3.37
CA ALA A 94 -7.84 16.65 4.22
C ALA A 94 -8.29 15.32 4.85
N GLU A 95 -7.86 14.18 4.30
CA GLU A 95 -8.18 12.84 4.84
C GLU A 95 -7.12 12.31 5.81
N VAL A 96 -5.98 13.00 5.94
CA VAL A 96 -4.92 12.61 6.87
C VAL A 96 -5.40 12.83 8.30
N ARG A 97 -5.48 11.74 9.06
CA ARG A 97 -5.97 11.72 10.43
C ARG A 97 -4.84 12.03 11.40
N ASP A 98 -5.21 12.34 12.63
CA ASP A 98 -4.26 12.24 13.74
C ASP A 98 -4.00 10.77 14.06
N PHE A 99 -2.74 10.42 14.35
CA PHE A 99 -2.31 9.05 14.61
C PHE A 99 -1.02 8.99 15.45
N PRO A 100 -0.74 7.89 16.16
CA PRO A 100 0.50 7.73 16.90
C PRO A 100 1.74 7.93 16.01
N PHE A 101 2.69 8.73 16.48
CA PHE A 101 3.90 9.11 15.72
C PHE A 101 3.65 9.98 14.48
N ARG A 102 2.52 10.72 14.42
CA ARG A 102 2.21 11.65 13.31
C ARG A 102 3.32 12.66 13.00
N SER A 103 4.10 13.08 13.99
CA SER A 103 5.26 13.98 13.82
C SER A 103 6.44 13.35 13.08
N ALA A 104 6.46 12.02 12.92
CA ALA A 104 7.45 11.33 12.10
C ALA A 104 7.17 11.47 10.59
N CYS A 105 6.04 12.07 10.22
CA CYS A 105 5.62 12.31 8.85
C CYS A 105 5.50 13.80 8.53
N VAL A 106 6.14 14.21 7.45
CA VAL A 106 6.03 15.55 6.86
C VAL A 106 5.22 15.42 5.58
N TYR A 107 4.11 16.16 5.49
CA TYR A 107 3.22 16.17 4.34
C TYR A 107 3.35 17.50 3.60
N GLY A 108 3.17 17.47 2.29
CA GLY A 108 3.08 18.64 1.41
C GLY A 108 2.15 18.35 0.23
N ASP A 109 1.96 19.33 -0.64
CA ASP A 109 0.99 19.23 -1.74
C ASP A 109 1.35 18.14 -2.75
N GLU A 110 2.65 17.86 -2.93
CA GLU A 110 3.15 16.86 -3.88
C GLU A 110 3.29 15.45 -3.28
N GLY A 111 3.05 15.29 -1.97
CA GLY A 111 3.25 13.99 -1.31
C GLY A 111 3.62 14.07 0.17
N PHE A 112 4.39 13.08 0.64
CA PHE A 112 4.85 13.04 2.02
C PHE A 112 6.18 12.29 2.17
N THR A 113 6.82 12.49 3.31
CA THR A 113 7.93 11.67 3.80
C THR A 113 7.64 11.25 5.24
N CYS A 114 7.73 9.96 5.53
CA CYS A 114 7.54 9.39 6.86
C CYS A 114 8.78 8.58 7.27
N LYS A 115 9.31 8.83 8.47
CA LYS A 115 10.25 7.92 9.11
C LYS A 115 9.48 6.88 9.92
N VAL A 116 9.62 5.60 9.55
CA VAL A 116 8.94 4.50 10.23
C VAL A 116 9.55 4.30 11.62
N PRO A 117 8.77 4.44 12.71
CA PRO A 117 9.29 4.23 14.06
C PRO A 117 9.73 2.78 14.30
N GLN A 118 10.52 2.56 15.34
CA GLN A 118 10.90 1.21 15.74
C GLN A 118 9.66 0.40 16.17
N GLY A 119 9.60 -0.88 15.77
CA GLY A 119 8.46 -1.76 16.04
C GLY A 119 7.18 -1.42 15.26
N GLN A 120 7.28 -0.57 14.23
CA GLN A 120 6.17 -0.14 13.40
C GLN A 120 6.43 -0.48 11.92
N TYR A 121 5.36 -0.59 11.14
CA TYR A 121 5.40 -0.82 9.69
C TYR A 121 4.57 0.23 8.95
N PHE A 122 5.00 0.59 7.75
CA PHE A 122 4.23 1.44 6.84
C PHE A 122 3.55 0.56 5.78
N MET A 123 2.22 0.57 5.77
CA MET A 123 1.40 -0.32 4.95
C MET A 123 0.68 0.46 3.85
N MET A 124 0.66 -0.07 2.62
CA MET A 124 -0.10 0.52 1.51
C MET A 124 -0.93 -0.53 0.78
N GLY A 125 -2.03 -0.09 0.17
CA GLY A 125 -2.82 -0.93 -0.73
C GLY A 125 -2.34 -0.79 -2.17
N ASP A 126 -2.39 -1.90 -2.90
CA ASP A 126 -2.00 -1.99 -4.31
C ASP A 126 -2.98 -1.19 -5.22
N ASN A 127 -4.22 -0.98 -4.79
CA ASN A 127 -5.13 0.00 -5.38
C ASN A 127 -4.87 1.38 -4.75
N ARG A 128 -3.83 2.07 -5.24
CA ARG A 128 -3.19 3.20 -4.57
C ARG A 128 -4.16 4.35 -4.30
N ASP A 129 -4.99 4.75 -5.26
CA ASP A 129 -5.90 5.89 -5.06
C ASP A 129 -7.24 5.51 -4.42
N ARG A 130 -7.49 4.21 -4.17
CA ARG A 130 -8.70 3.71 -3.47
C ARG A 130 -8.38 2.89 -2.23
N SER A 131 -7.28 3.20 -1.57
CA SER A 131 -6.85 2.51 -0.36
C SER A 131 -6.74 3.48 0.80
N SER A 132 -7.54 3.25 1.85
CA SER A 132 -7.31 3.88 3.16
C SER A 132 -6.24 3.09 3.90
N ASP A 133 -5.01 3.60 3.88
CA ASP A 133 -3.83 2.94 4.46
C ASP A 133 -2.91 3.91 5.24
N SER A 134 -1.65 3.53 5.49
CA SER A 134 -0.73 4.28 6.36
C SER A 134 -0.47 5.71 5.93
N ARG A 135 -0.77 6.06 4.67
CA ARG A 135 -0.76 7.45 4.18
C ARG A 135 -1.72 8.34 4.97
N TYR A 136 -2.82 7.79 5.47
CA TYR A 136 -3.91 8.54 6.09
C TYR A 136 -4.04 8.30 7.59
N TRP A 137 -3.74 7.09 8.06
CA TRP A 137 -3.96 6.72 9.47
C TRP A 137 -2.70 6.20 10.18
N GLY A 138 -1.54 6.29 9.54
CA GLY A 138 -0.26 6.06 10.20
C GLY A 138 0.20 4.60 10.24
N PHE A 139 1.12 4.32 11.16
CA PHE A 139 1.86 3.07 11.17
C PHE A 139 1.10 1.92 11.83
N VAL A 140 1.52 0.70 11.52
CA VAL A 140 1.00 -0.53 12.12
C VAL A 140 2.02 -1.08 13.11
N PRO A 141 1.69 -1.22 14.40
CA PRO A 141 2.57 -1.86 15.39
C PRO A 141 2.79 -3.35 15.08
N ASP A 142 3.96 -3.88 15.44
CA ASP A 142 4.28 -5.30 15.27
C ASP A 142 3.28 -6.22 15.98
N GLU A 143 2.77 -5.82 17.15
CA GLU A 143 1.75 -6.55 17.90
C GLU A 143 0.37 -6.62 17.20
N ASN A 144 0.11 -5.75 16.22
CA ASN A 144 -1.11 -5.78 15.43
C ASN A 144 -1.04 -6.80 14.29
N ILE A 145 0.15 -7.28 13.92
CA ILE A 145 0.33 -8.24 12.84
C ILE A 145 -0.26 -9.59 13.23
N VAL A 146 -1.21 -10.07 12.44
CA VAL A 146 -1.86 -11.37 12.64
C VAL A 146 -1.11 -12.45 11.86
N GLY A 147 -0.74 -12.17 10.61
CA GLY A 147 -0.01 -13.12 9.77
C GLY A 147 0.16 -12.68 8.32
N LYS A 148 1.01 -13.40 7.58
CA LYS A 148 1.24 -13.16 6.14
C LYS A 148 0.11 -13.79 5.32
N ALA A 149 -0.50 -13.02 4.42
CA ALA A 149 -1.41 -13.56 3.42
C ALA A 149 -0.57 -14.22 2.32
N VAL A 150 -0.59 -15.55 2.25
CA VAL A 150 0.23 -16.33 1.30
C VAL A 150 -0.56 -16.93 0.14
N LEU A 151 -1.89 -16.98 0.26
CA LEU A 151 -2.75 -17.65 -0.71
C LEU A 151 -4.14 -16.97 -0.78
N VAL A 152 -4.63 -16.74 -2.00
CA VAL A 152 -6.06 -16.48 -2.22
C VAL A 152 -6.77 -17.83 -2.27
N TRP A 153 -7.46 -18.20 -1.18
CA TRP A 153 -8.08 -19.51 -1.03
C TRP A 153 -9.45 -19.62 -1.76
N MET A 154 -10.24 -18.55 -1.88
CA MET A 154 -11.54 -18.54 -2.56
C MET A 154 -11.82 -17.20 -3.25
N ASN A 155 -12.37 -17.25 -4.46
CA ASN A 155 -12.95 -16.10 -5.16
C ASN A 155 -14.29 -16.56 -5.78
N PHE A 156 -15.41 -15.99 -5.32
CA PHE A 156 -16.76 -16.42 -5.70
C PHE A 156 -17.26 -15.83 -7.03
N GLN A 157 -16.49 -14.96 -7.68
CA GLN A 157 -16.84 -14.34 -8.97
C GLN A 157 -15.94 -14.81 -10.11
N ASP A 158 -14.76 -15.36 -9.81
CA ASP A 158 -13.82 -15.90 -10.79
C ASP A 158 -13.03 -17.09 -10.20
N LEU A 159 -13.43 -18.30 -10.61
CA LEU A 159 -12.82 -19.55 -10.16
C LEU A 159 -11.34 -19.68 -10.61
N HIS A 160 -10.86 -18.91 -11.59
CA HIS A 160 -9.47 -18.95 -12.04
C HIS A 160 -8.47 -18.29 -11.08
N ARG A 161 -8.95 -17.57 -10.06
CA ARG A 161 -8.12 -16.91 -9.03
C ARG A 161 -7.88 -17.76 -7.79
N ILE A 162 -8.55 -18.92 -7.68
CA ILE A 162 -8.37 -19.86 -6.56
C ILE A 162 -7.00 -20.52 -6.66
N GLY A 163 -6.23 -20.50 -5.57
CA GLY A 163 -4.92 -21.16 -5.50
C GLY A 163 -3.75 -20.34 -6.05
N ARG A 164 -3.96 -19.08 -6.47
CA ARG A 164 -2.85 -18.18 -6.80
C ARG A 164 -2.11 -17.77 -5.53
N SER A 165 -0.79 -17.95 -5.54
CA SER A 165 0.12 -17.34 -4.57
C SER A 165 0.01 -15.82 -4.67
N ILE A 166 0.02 -15.14 -3.52
CA ILE A 166 0.13 -13.68 -3.48
C ILE A 166 1.62 -13.37 -3.69
N PRO A 167 2.00 -12.71 -4.80
CA PRO A 167 3.38 -12.37 -5.07
C PRO A 167 3.90 -11.22 -4.19
#